data_AF-A0A2T7Q225-F1
#
_entry.id   AF-A0A2T7Q225-F1
#
_cell.length_a   1.000
_cell.length_b   1.000
_cell.length_c   1.000
_cell.angle_alpha   90.00
_cell.angle_beta   90.00
_cell.angle_gamma   90.00
#
_symmetry.space_group_name_H-M   'P 1'
#
loop_
_entity.id
_entity.type
_entity.pdbx_description
1 polymer ?
#
loop_
_entity_poly.entity_id
_entity_poly.type
_entity_poly.pdbx_seq_one_letter_code
_entity_poly.pdbx_strand_id
1 'polypeptide(L)'
;MIDSGLIIWNGETIGMVTNIMSDMWYLDADWTPYQSDTTLKFEKLASGLKSNDVIKEPSNGIIALLKYDDVPSKSHSILILSIDHSKIFMRMVSDEVAAYADKKLLKPWQSIENPSFYETELKKEVSFFHPLNWKKVRAIANRTDRDDVVFEVLNGRSKYAIVHLTWRKENSRKFPITKFYIDWQDIYKNRLLEDHNDWDSNM
;
A
#
# COMPACT_ATOMS: atom_id res chain seq x y z
N MET A 1 16.40 28.51 2.81
CA MET A 1 16.84 27.26 3.44
C MET A 1 15.59 26.74 4.11
N ILE A 2 15.13 25.56 3.70
CA ILE A 2 13.85 25.03 4.16
C ILE A 2 14.13 24.34 5.49
N ASP A 3 14.03 25.12 6.56
CA ASP A 3 14.60 24.70 7.85
C ASP A 3 13.54 24.08 8.76
N SER A 4 12.28 24.04 8.33
CA SER A 4 11.18 23.46 9.09
C SER A 4 9.99 23.04 8.22
N GLY A 5 9.16 22.17 8.80
CA GLY A 5 7.91 21.75 8.20
C GLY A 5 7.06 20.93 9.17
N LEU A 6 5.85 20.62 8.73
CA LEU A 6 4.87 19.85 9.47
C LEU A 6 4.79 18.43 8.91
N ILE A 7 4.69 17.45 9.80
CA ILE A 7 4.40 16.07 9.45
C ILE A 7 2.91 15.81 9.63
N ILE A 8 2.26 15.35 8.57
CA ILE A 8 0.84 15.00 8.55
C ILE A 8 0.72 13.50 8.34
N TRP A 9 0.01 12.83 9.25
CA TRP A 9 -0.23 11.39 9.20
C TRP A 9 -1.70 11.10 9.49
N ASN A 10 -2.31 10.22 8.69
CA ASN A 10 -3.76 9.94 8.74
C ASN A 10 -4.66 11.19 8.71
N GLY A 11 -4.22 12.22 7.97
CA GLY A 11 -4.95 13.49 7.82
C GLY A 11 -4.80 14.46 9.00
N GLU A 12 -4.04 14.12 10.04
CA GLU A 12 -3.78 14.98 11.20
C GLU A 12 -2.32 15.45 11.19
N THR A 13 -2.09 16.72 11.55
CA THR A 13 -0.74 17.22 11.82
C THR A 13 -0.26 16.66 13.16
N ILE A 14 0.77 15.82 13.13
CA ILE A 14 1.26 15.07 14.30
C ILE A 14 2.53 15.67 14.92
N GLY A 15 3.16 16.63 14.26
CA GLY A 15 4.33 17.30 14.81
C GLY A 15 5.07 18.13 13.79
N MET A 16 6.18 18.68 14.24
CA MET A 16 7.04 19.57 13.48
C MET A 16 8.43 18.95 13.34
N VAL A 17 9.01 19.15 12.16
CA VAL A 17 10.41 18.89 11.89
C VAL A 17 11.16 20.21 11.73
N THR A 18 12.38 20.29 12.26
CA THR A 18 13.28 21.43 12.10
C THR A 18 14.69 20.96 11.73
N ASN A 19 15.56 21.88 11.28
CA ASN A 19 16.94 21.59 10.89
C ASN A 19 17.01 20.45 9.86
N ILE A 20 16.14 20.51 8.85
CA ILE A 20 16.00 19.46 7.85
C ILE A 20 17.26 19.43 6.98
N MET A 21 18.07 18.38 7.15
CA MET A 21 19.22 18.09 6.31
C MET A 21 18.80 17.11 5.21
N SER A 22 19.08 17.45 3.97
CA SER A 22 18.75 16.62 2.81
C SER A 22 20.02 16.10 2.15
N ASP A 23 20.07 14.77 1.92
CA ASP A 23 21.05 14.12 1.05
C ASP A 23 20.31 13.26 0.03
N MET A 24 20.36 13.68 -1.23
CA MET A 24 19.56 13.14 -2.34
C MET A 24 18.06 13.08 -1.99
N TRP A 25 17.55 11.88 -1.69
CA TRP A 25 16.15 11.62 -1.37
C TRP A 25 15.92 11.40 0.13
N TYR A 26 16.98 11.38 0.94
CA TYR A 26 16.92 11.12 2.37
C TYR A 26 16.93 12.44 3.14
N LEU A 27 16.15 12.49 4.21
CA LEU A 27 16.07 13.64 5.10
C LEU A 27 16.32 13.18 6.54
N ASP A 28 17.14 13.96 7.25
CA ASP A 28 17.34 13.89 8.69
C ASP A 28 16.85 15.22 9.28
N ALA A 29 16.04 15.17 10.33
CA ALA A 29 15.51 16.36 10.97
C ALA A 29 15.34 16.17 12.48
N ASP A 30 15.37 17.29 13.20
CA ASP A 30 14.91 17.32 14.59
C ASP A 30 13.39 17.16 14.61
N TRP A 31 12.90 16.29 15.49
CA TRP A 31 11.50 15.94 15.63
C TRP A 31 10.91 16.54 16.92
N THR A 32 9.79 17.26 16.78
CA THR A 32 8.99 17.75 17.89
C THR A 32 7.55 17.27 17.76
N PRO A 33 7.13 16.24 18.52
CA PRO A 33 5.78 15.70 18.45
C PRO A 33 4.75 16.65 19.06
N TYR A 34 3.53 16.63 18.53
CA TYR A 34 2.39 17.29 19.14
C TYR A 34 1.69 16.38 20.16
N GLN A 35 0.96 16.98 21.10
CA GLN A 35 0.20 16.23 22.09
C GLN A 35 -1.13 15.77 21.50
N SER A 36 -1.15 14.58 20.88
CA SER A 36 -2.38 13.92 20.44
C SER A 36 -2.26 12.39 20.48
N ASP A 37 -3.40 11.71 20.57
CA ASP A 37 -3.46 10.24 20.51
C ASP A 37 -2.91 9.69 19.18
N THR A 38 -3.13 10.42 18.09
CA THR A 38 -2.62 10.08 16.76
C THR A 38 -1.10 10.16 16.73
N THR A 39 -0.53 11.19 17.35
CA THR A 39 0.94 11.35 17.48
C THR A 39 1.54 10.22 18.31
N LEU A 40 0.95 9.89 19.47
CA LEU A 40 1.43 8.78 20.31
C LEU A 40 1.40 7.43 19.57
N LYS A 41 0.35 7.19 18.78
CA LYS A 41 0.27 5.99 17.92
C LYS A 41 1.36 5.99 16.85
N PHE A 42 1.56 7.12 16.19
CA PHE A 42 2.61 7.28 15.18
C PHE A 42 3.98 6.96 15.77
N GLU A 43 4.36 7.58 16.89
CA GLU A 43 5.68 7.39 17.51
C GLU A 43 5.88 5.94 17.98
N LYS A 44 4.83 5.32 18.51
CA LYS A 44 4.88 3.90 18.88
C LYS A 44 5.14 2.97 17.69
N LEU A 45 4.56 3.28 16.52
CA LEU A 45 4.81 2.51 15.29
C LEU A 45 6.20 2.82 14.73
N ALA A 46 6.54 4.10 14.63
CA ALA A 46 7.77 4.60 14.02
C ALA A 46 9.03 4.20 14.80
N SER A 47 8.95 4.12 16.13
CA SER A 47 10.08 3.69 16.99
C SER A 47 10.40 2.19 16.86
N GLY A 48 9.45 1.40 16.35
CA GLY A 48 9.68 -0.01 16.03
C GLY A 48 10.33 -0.24 14.66
N LEU A 49 10.49 0.81 13.84
CA LEU A 49 11.01 0.69 12.48
C LEU A 49 12.52 0.45 12.49
N LYS A 50 12.97 -0.34 11.52
CA LYS A 50 14.39 -0.54 11.22
C LYS A 50 14.67 0.00 9.83
N SER A 51 15.46 1.06 9.73
CA SER A 51 15.69 1.79 8.47
C SER A 51 16.12 0.87 7.33
N ASN A 52 17.01 -0.09 7.58
CA ASN A 52 17.46 -1.07 6.58
C ASN A 52 16.34 -1.97 6.05
N ASP A 53 15.38 -2.34 6.90
CA ASP A 53 14.25 -3.19 6.52
C ASP A 53 13.24 -2.39 5.72
N VAL A 54 12.99 -1.13 6.09
CA VAL A 54 12.10 -0.21 5.37
C VAL A 54 12.67 0.20 4.01
N ILE A 55 13.98 0.42 3.90
CA ILE A 55 14.63 0.74 2.62
C ILE A 55 14.51 -0.44 1.64
N LYS A 56 14.70 -1.67 2.13
CA LYS A 56 14.57 -2.88 1.33
C LYS A 56 13.13 -3.18 0.96
N GLU A 57 12.20 -2.95 1.89
CA GLU A 57 10.78 -3.24 1.76
C GLU A 57 9.95 -2.05 2.27
N PRO A 58 9.63 -1.08 1.39
CA PRO A 58 8.91 0.14 1.76
C PRO A 58 7.57 -0.10 2.46
N SER A 59 6.92 -1.24 2.22
CA SER A 59 5.66 -1.59 2.88
C SER A 59 5.80 -1.94 4.38
N ASN A 60 7.04 -2.01 4.88
CA ASN A 60 7.32 -2.09 6.31
C ASN A 60 7.43 -0.71 6.99
N GLY A 61 7.47 0.38 6.22
CA GLY A 61 7.55 1.74 6.75
C GLY A 61 6.19 2.39 6.96
N ILE A 62 6.23 3.67 7.29
CA ILE A 62 5.02 4.50 7.45
C ILE A 62 5.07 5.61 6.42
N ILE A 63 3.98 5.81 5.68
CA ILE A 63 3.84 6.94 4.78
C ILE A 63 3.21 8.11 5.54
N ALA A 64 3.83 9.28 5.41
CA ALA A 64 3.33 10.56 5.90
C ALA A 64 3.49 11.63 4.82
N LEU A 65 2.92 12.81 5.07
CA LEU A 65 3.14 13.98 4.23
C LEU A 65 4.03 14.97 4.97
N LEU A 66 5.07 15.45 4.29
CA LEU A 66 5.87 16.58 4.73
C LEU A 66 5.37 17.85 4.04
N LYS A 67 4.93 18.82 4.84
CA LYS A 67 4.50 20.13 4.38
C LYS A 67 5.50 21.18 4.86
N TYR A 68 6.25 21.77 3.94
CA TYR A 68 7.23 22.80 4.27
C TYR A 68 6.56 24.15 4.55
N ASP A 69 7.14 24.93 5.47
CA ASP A 69 6.57 26.22 5.89
C ASP A 69 6.67 27.30 4.82
N ASP A 70 7.70 27.25 3.97
CA ASP A 70 7.95 28.21 2.90
C ASP A 70 7.13 27.96 1.62
N VAL A 71 6.59 26.73 1.48
CA VAL A 71 5.70 26.36 0.37
C VAL A 71 4.41 25.69 0.90
N PRO A 72 3.50 26.45 1.56
CA PRO A 72 2.32 25.87 2.23
C PRO A 72 1.32 25.19 1.29
N SER A 73 1.44 25.41 -0.02
CA SER A 73 0.57 24.82 -1.03
C SER A 73 1.01 23.43 -1.49
N LYS A 74 2.23 22.99 -1.15
CA LYS A 74 2.78 21.71 -1.64
C LYS A 74 3.22 20.82 -0.47
N SER A 75 2.73 19.60 -0.49
CA SER A 75 3.19 18.54 0.40
C SER A 75 3.90 17.45 -0.40
N HIS A 76 4.82 16.75 0.23
CA HIS A 76 5.57 15.64 -0.36
C HIS A 76 5.30 14.37 0.42
N SER A 77 5.07 13.27 -0.30
CA SER A 77 5.01 11.94 0.30
C SER A 77 6.39 11.55 0.83
N ILE A 78 6.44 11.18 2.10
CA ILE A 78 7.66 10.73 2.78
C ILE A 78 7.44 9.34 3.38
N LEU A 79 8.47 8.51 3.27
CA LEU A 79 8.56 7.22 3.94
C LEU A 79 9.39 7.40 5.21
N ILE A 80 8.77 7.17 6.36
CA ILE A 80 9.45 7.19 7.66
C ILE A 80 10.30 5.93 7.77
N LEU A 81 11.60 6.12 8.01
CA LEU A 81 12.57 5.03 8.10
C LEU A 81 12.83 4.65 9.56
N SER A 82 12.89 5.65 10.44
CA SER A 82 13.07 5.48 11.88
C SER A 82 12.77 6.80 12.61
N ILE A 83 12.40 6.69 13.88
CA ILE A 83 12.35 7.81 14.82
C ILE A 83 13.14 7.43 16.06
N ASP A 84 13.90 8.37 16.60
CA ASP A 84 14.64 8.20 17.85
C ASP A 84 14.56 9.49 18.65
N HIS A 85 13.98 9.44 19.85
CA HIS A 85 13.81 10.56 20.79
C HIS A 85 13.45 11.91 20.13
N SER A 86 14.45 12.68 19.70
CA SER A 86 14.32 14.02 19.09
C SER A 86 14.70 14.07 17.61
N LYS A 87 14.83 12.93 16.92
CA LYS A 87 15.29 12.81 15.54
C LYS A 87 14.33 11.94 14.73
N ILE A 88 14.09 12.34 13.49
CA ILE A 88 13.33 11.55 12.51
C ILE A 88 14.12 11.42 11.22
N PHE A 89 14.20 10.18 10.74
CA PHE A 89 14.82 9.86 9.45
C PHE A 89 13.74 9.45 8.48
N MET A 90 13.73 10.10 7.32
CA MET A 90 12.70 9.92 6.32
C MET A 90 13.30 9.92 4.91
N ARG A 91 12.53 9.46 3.95
CA ARG A 91 12.88 9.49 2.53
C ARG A 91 11.74 10.08 1.73
N MET A 92 12.02 11.06 0.87
CA MET A 92 11.06 11.52 -0.12
C MET A 92 10.79 10.40 -1.13
N VAL A 93 9.51 10.13 -1.38
CA VAL A 93 9.05 9.06 -2.27
C VAL A 93 8.05 9.58 -3.29
N SER A 94 7.98 8.94 -4.46
CA SER A 94 6.91 9.22 -5.43
C SER A 94 5.56 8.74 -4.91
N ASP A 95 4.47 9.24 -5.48
CA ASP A 95 3.11 8.80 -5.14
C ASP A 95 2.92 7.30 -5.39
N GLU A 96 3.60 6.73 -6.39
CA GLU A 96 3.59 5.29 -6.65
C GLU A 96 4.18 4.47 -5.49
N VAL A 97 5.33 4.90 -4.97
CA VAL A 97 6.00 4.22 -3.86
C VAL A 97 5.20 4.43 -2.57
N ALA A 98 4.62 5.62 -2.38
CA ALA A 98 3.75 5.92 -1.25
C ALA A 98 2.51 5.01 -1.25
N ALA A 99 1.81 4.90 -2.38
CA ALA A 99 0.67 4.02 -2.52
C ALA A 99 1.03 2.53 -2.37
N TYR A 100 2.19 2.10 -2.88
CA TYR A 100 2.70 0.75 -2.62
C TYR A 100 2.92 0.49 -1.13
N ALA A 101 3.62 1.40 -0.44
CA ALA A 101 3.95 1.24 0.97
C ALA A 101 2.71 1.25 1.87
N ASP A 102 1.74 2.11 1.56
CA ASP A 102 0.44 2.17 2.23
C ASP A 102 -0.52 1.03 1.81
N LYS A 103 -0.07 0.19 0.87
CA LYS A 103 -0.89 -0.84 0.20
C LYS A 103 -2.21 -0.30 -0.30
N LYS A 104 -2.20 0.94 -0.77
CA LYS A 104 -3.36 1.66 -1.26
C LYS A 104 -3.85 1.04 -2.56
N LEU A 105 -5.17 0.87 -2.66
CA LEU A 105 -5.83 0.50 -3.90
C LEU A 105 -6.01 1.75 -4.77
N LEU A 106 -5.69 1.63 -6.05
CA LEU A 106 -5.91 2.67 -7.05
C LEU A 106 -7.17 2.35 -7.84
N LYS A 107 -7.96 3.36 -8.21
CA LYS A 107 -9.11 3.14 -9.11
C LYS A 107 -8.61 2.49 -10.41
N PRO A 108 -9.34 1.52 -10.98
CA PRO A 108 -10.72 1.09 -10.64
C PRO A 108 -10.82 0.01 -9.55
N TRP A 109 -9.75 -0.25 -8.79
CA TRP A 109 -9.78 -1.20 -7.69
C TRP A 109 -10.35 -0.57 -6.42
N GLN A 110 -11.22 -1.31 -5.74
CA GLN A 110 -11.81 -0.91 -4.47
C GLN A 110 -11.74 -2.05 -3.45
N SER A 111 -11.72 -1.69 -2.17
CA SER A 111 -11.77 -2.66 -1.08
C SER A 111 -13.10 -3.41 -1.08
N ILE A 112 -13.05 -4.70 -0.76
CA ILE A 112 -14.25 -5.53 -0.62
C ILE A 112 -14.78 -5.44 0.82
N GLU A 113 -16.05 -5.10 0.98
CA GLU A 113 -16.72 -5.11 2.30
C GLU A 113 -17.09 -6.53 2.76
N ASN A 114 -17.46 -7.42 1.82
CA ASN A 114 -17.82 -8.81 2.11
C ASN A 114 -16.92 -9.82 1.38
N PRO A 115 -15.70 -10.09 1.91
CA PRO A 115 -14.78 -11.04 1.29
C PRO A 115 -15.35 -12.43 1.07
N SER A 116 -16.15 -12.92 2.02
CA SER A 116 -16.72 -14.27 1.98
C SER A 116 -17.65 -14.50 0.79
N PHE A 117 -18.28 -13.45 0.26
CA PHE A 117 -19.08 -13.54 -0.96
C PHE A 117 -18.22 -14.02 -2.14
N TYR A 118 -17.11 -13.32 -2.41
CA TYR A 118 -16.20 -13.64 -3.51
C TYR A 118 -15.43 -14.95 -3.29
N GLU A 119 -15.06 -15.26 -2.04
CA GLU A 119 -14.42 -16.54 -1.71
C GLU A 119 -15.35 -17.74 -1.94
N THR A 120 -16.63 -17.57 -1.62
CA THR A 120 -17.65 -18.59 -1.86
C THR A 120 -17.89 -18.74 -3.35
N GLU A 121 -17.95 -17.64 -4.09
CA GLU A 121 -18.14 -17.69 -5.54
C GLU A 121 -16.96 -18.36 -6.24
N LEU A 122 -15.73 -17.97 -5.92
CA LEU A 122 -14.54 -18.63 -6.45
C LEU A 122 -14.55 -20.14 -6.21
N LYS A 123 -14.94 -20.61 -5.01
CA LYS A 123 -15.05 -22.04 -4.70
C LYS A 123 -16.10 -22.76 -5.54
N LYS A 124 -17.20 -22.10 -5.88
CA LYS A 124 -18.21 -22.68 -6.79
C LYS A 124 -17.62 -22.80 -8.18
N GLU A 125 -16.97 -21.75 -8.68
CA GLU A 125 -16.51 -21.69 -10.07
C GLU A 125 -15.37 -22.67 -10.37
N VAL A 126 -14.35 -22.73 -9.50
CA VAL A 126 -13.11 -23.48 -9.77
C VAL A 126 -13.36 -24.97 -10.01
N SER A 127 -12.67 -25.53 -11.00
CA SER A 127 -12.63 -26.99 -11.22
C SER A 127 -11.68 -27.66 -10.23
N PHE A 128 -11.81 -28.98 -10.04
CA PHE A 128 -10.95 -29.78 -9.16
C PHE A 128 -9.44 -29.60 -9.46
N PHE A 129 -9.10 -29.42 -10.73
CA PHE A 129 -7.72 -29.25 -11.18
C PHE A 129 -7.27 -27.79 -11.20
N HIS A 130 -8.12 -26.81 -10.90
CA HIS A 130 -7.76 -25.40 -10.91
C HIS A 130 -6.67 -25.09 -9.85
N PRO A 131 -5.68 -24.23 -10.13
CA PRO A 131 -4.59 -23.92 -9.18
C PRO A 131 -5.05 -23.40 -7.81
N LEU A 132 -6.21 -22.73 -7.75
CA LEU A 132 -6.77 -22.19 -6.51
C LEU A 132 -7.73 -23.16 -5.78
N ASN A 133 -8.11 -24.29 -6.36
CA ASN A 133 -9.11 -25.19 -5.76
C ASN A 133 -8.70 -25.70 -4.36
N TRP A 134 -7.40 -25.83 -4.12
CA TRP A 134 -6.83 -26.33 -2.85
C TRP A 134 -6.18 -25.23 -2.02
N LYS A 135 -6.40 -23.97 -2.38
CA LYS A 135 -5.81 -22.82 -1.69
C LYS A 135 -6.80 -22.21 -0.72
N LYS A 136 -6.29 -21.82 0.44
CA LYS A 136 -6.98 -20.92 1.35
C LYS A 136 -6.74 -19.51 0.84
N VAL A 137 -7.82 -18.81 0.54
CA VAL A 137 -7.77 -17.47 -0.03
C VAL A 137 -8.64 -16.52 0.76
N ARG A 138 -8.30 -15.24 0.74
CA ARG A 138 -9.09 -14.14 1.28
C ARG A 138 -9.27 -13.09 0.19
N ALA A 139 -10.51 -12.70 -0.12
CA ALA A 139 -10.73 -11.61 -1.07
C ALA A 139 -10.41 -10.27 -0.41
N ILE A 140 -9.72 -9.37 -1.11
CA ILE A 140 -9.26 -8.08 -0.54
C ILE A 140 -9.68 -6.88 -1.37
N ALA A 141 -9.78 -7.02 -2.69
CA ALA A 141 -10.20 -5.95 -3.58
C ALA A 141 -10.92 -6.51 -4.80
N ASN A 142 -11.88 -5.76 -5.33
CA ASN A 142 -12.48 -6.04 -6.63
C ASN A 142 -12.28 -4.83 -7.55
N ARG A 143 -12.29 -5.09 -8.85
CA ARG A 143 -12.37 -4.03 -9.84
C ARG A 143 -13.83 -3.61 -10.04
N THR A 144 -14.08 -2.32 -10.25
CA THR A 144 -15.46 -1.80 -10.35
C THR A 144 -16.08 -1.95 -11.72
N ASP A 145 -15.28 -2.12 -12.76
CA ASP A 145 -15.69 -2.12 -14.17
C ASP A 145 -15.68 -3.51 -14.81
N ARG A 146 -15.14 -4.53 -14.13
CA ARG A 146 -15.03 -5.92 -14.57
C ARG A 146 -15.03 -6.89 -13.40
N ASP A 147 -15.20 -8.17 -13.70
CA ASP A 147 -15.26 -9.27 -12.74
C ASP A 147 -13.89 -9.72 -12.18
N ASP A 148 -12.91 -8.82 -12.16
CA ASP A 148 -11.58 -9.08 -11.62
C ASP A 148 -11.56 -8.89 -10.09
N VAL A 149 -11.02 -9.88 -9.38
CA VAL A 149 -10.94 -9.89 -7.91
C VAL A 149 -9.52 -10.24 -7.46
N VAL A 150 -8.97 -9.44 -6.55
CA VAL A 150 -7.71 -9.73 -5.86
C VAL A 150 -8.00 -10.64 -4.66
N PHE A 151 -7.32 -11.77 -4.65
CA PHE A 151 -7.27 -12.70 -3.54
C PHE A 151 -5.87 -12.74 -2.93
N GLU A 152 -5.78 -12.65 -1.62
CA GLU A 152 -4.61 -13.07 -0.86
C GLU A 152 -4.61 -14.59 -0.74
N VAL A 153 -3.48 -15.23 -1.02
CA VAL A 153 -3.28 -16.68 -0.97
C VAL A 153 -2.52 -17.03 0.31
N LEU A 154 -3.24 -17.59 1.29
CA LEU A 154 -2.73 -17.81 2.65
C LEU A 154 -1.81 -19.03 2.77
N ASN A 155 -1.83 -19.94 1.78
CA ASN A 155 -1.05 -21.19 1.78
C ASN A 155 -0.35 -21.44 0.42
N GLY A 156 0.32 -20.43 -0.12
CA GLY A 156 1.01 -20.46 -1.41
C GLY A 156 2.41 -19.86 -1.36
N ARG A 157 3.18 -20.06 -2.45
CA ARG A 157 4.44 -19.33 -2.67
C ARG A 157 4.16 -17.90 -3.12
N SER A 158 3.20 -17.75 -4.02
CA SER A 158 2.62 -16.46 -4.39
C SER A 158 1.65 -16.02 -3.31
N LYS A 159 1.77 -14.79 -2.81
CA LYS A 159 0.90 -14.24 -1.77
C LYS A 159 -0.40 -13.67 -2.33
N TYR A 160 -0.46 -13.36 -3.62
CA TYR A 160 -1.66 -12.80 -4.24
C TYR A 160 -2.01 -13.50 -5.55
N ALA A 161 -3.28 -13.45 -5.90
CA ALA A 161 -3.81 -13.87 -7.18
C ALA A 161 -4.91 -12.92 -7.62
N ILE A 162 -4.90 -12.53 -8.89
CA ILE A 162 -6.05 -11.87 -9.52
C ILE A 162 -6.81 -12.92 -10.29
N VAL A 163 -8.11 -12.97 -10.05
CA VAL A 163 -9.01 -13.91 -10.69
C VAL A 163 -10.10 -13.15 -11.41
N HIS A 164 -10.27 -13.45 -12.70
CA HIS A 164 -11.43 -13.01 -13.47
C HIS A 164 -12.56 -14.02 -13.25
N LEU A 165 -13.50 -13.68 -12.37
CA LEU A 165 -14.65 -14.53 -12.06
C LEU A 165 -15.56 -14.67 -13.29
N THR A 166 -16.14 -15.85 -13.44
CA THR A 166 -16.98 -16.26 -14.58
C THR A 166 -18.45 -16.36 -14.22
N TRP A 167 -18.78 -16.32 -12.93
CA TRP A 167 -20.11 -16.46 -12.34
C TRP A 167 -20.83 -17.77 -12.71
N ARG A 168 -20.07 -18.81 -13.04
CA ARG A 168 -20.58 -20.12 -13.40
C ARG A 168 -19.60 -21.24 -13.04
N LYS A 169 -20.11 -22.46 -12.94
CA LYS A 169 -19.25 -23.63 -12.69
C LYS A 169 -18.34 -23.88 -13.90
N GLU A 170 -17.04 -23.89 -13.68
CA GLU A 170 -16.04 -24.20 -14.70
C GLU A 170 -15.53 -25.63 -14.56
N ASN A 171 -15.30 -26.28 -15.72
CA ASN A 171 -14.78 -27.65 -15.79
C ASN A 171 -13.30 -27.69 -16.18
N SER A 172 -12.78 -26.60 -16.74
CA SER A 172 -11.40 -26.49 -17.18
C SER A 172 -10.49 -26.07 -16.03
N ARG A 173 -9.24 -26.55 -16.03
CA ARG A 173 -8.19 -26.03 -15.14
C ARG A 173 -7.81 -24.58 -15.46
N LYS A 174 -8.08 -24.10 -16.69
CA LYS A 174 -7.71 -22.76 -17.16
C LYS A 174 -8.67 -21.66 -16.69
N PHE A 175 -9.87 -22.04 -16.25
CA PHE A 175 -10.91 -21.11 -15.83
C PHE A 175 -11.30 -21.36 -14.36
N PRO A 176 -11.63 -20.31 -13.59
CA PRO A 176 -11.54 -18.88 -13.96
C PRO A 176 -10.10 -18.43 -14.25
N ILE A 177 -9.92 -17.41 -15.09
CA ILE A 177 -8.57 -16.95 -15.48
C ILE A 177 -7.88 -16.42 -14.23
N THR A 178 -6.70 -16.96 -13.93
CA THR A 178 -5.96 -16.63 -12.71
C THR A 178 -4.53 -16.21 -13.03
N LYS A 179 -4.11 -15.07 -12.51
CA LYS A 179 -2.72 -14.59 -12.55
C LYS A 179 -2.18 -14.46 -11.13
N PHE A 180 -1.04 -15.09 -10.85
CA PHE A 180 -0.40 -15.09 -9.53
C PHE A 180 0.67 -14.01 -9.42
N TYR A 181 0.81 -13.47 -8.22
CA TYR A 181 1.78 -12.43 -7.87
C TYR A 181 2.49 -12.80 -6.57
N ILE A 182 3.80 -12.57 -6.52
CA ILE A 182 4.67 -13.01 -5.41
C ILE A 182 4.28 -12.27 -4.12
N ASP A 183 4.07 -10.96 -4.20
CA ASP A 183 3.77 -10.08 -3.08
C ASP A 183 2.94 -8.87 -3.54
N TRP A 184 2.75 -7.89 -2.65
CA TRP A 184 1.95 -6.70 -2.94
C TRP A 184 2.64 -5.80 -3.99
N GLN A 185 3.97 -5.82 -4.06
CA GLN A 185 4.71 -4.96 -4.98
C GLN A 185 4.52 -5.43 -6.41
N ASP A 186 4.56 -6.75 -6.58
CA ASP A 186 4.35 -7.42 -7.85
C ASP A 186 2.95 -7.12 -8.40
N ILE A 187 1.89 -7.26 -7.58
CA ILE A 187 0.53 -6.89 -8.01
C ILE A 187 0.37 -5.38 -8.24
N TYR A 188 0.94 -4.55 -7.38
CA TYR A 188 0.82 -3.10 -7.51
C TYR A 188 1.44 -2.62 -8.82
N LYS A 189 2.69 -3.01 -9.09
CA LYS A 189 3.43 -2.57 -10.28
C LYS A 189 2.89 -3.19 -11.57
N ASN A 190 2.60 -4.49 -11.56
CA ASN A 190 2.23 -5.24 -12.77
C ASN A 190 0.72 -5.40 -12.96
N ARG A 191 -0.09 -4.69 -12.15
CA ARG A 191 -1.53 -4.60 -12.37
C ARG A 191 -2.15 -3.31 -11.88
N LEU A 192 -2.09 -3.01 -10.58
CA LEU A 192 -2.91 -1.93 -10.01
C LEU A 192 -2.56 -0.57 -10.64
N LEU A 193 -1.26 -0.31 -10.83
CA LEU A 193 -0.76 0.91 -11.46
C LEU A 193 -1.09 0.96 -12.96
N GLU A 194 -0.93 -0.16 -13.67
CA GLU A 194 -1.26 -0.27 -15.11
C GLU A 194 -2.76 -0.03 -15.34
N ASP A 195 -3.62 -0.72 -14.60
CA ASP A 195 -5.08 -0.57 -14.66
C ASP A 195 -5.52 0.86 -14.30
N HIS A 196 -4.82 1.52 -13.38
CA HIS A 196 -5.10 2.90 -13.00
C HIS A 196 -4.75 3.88 -14.12
N ASN A 197 -3.57 3.74 -14.72
CA ASN A 197 -3.15 4.58 -15.85
C ASN A 197 -4.09 4.41 -17.06
N ASP A 198 -4.52 3.18 -17.34
CA ASP A 198 -5.49 2.88 -18.38
C ASP A 198 -6.86 3.51 -18.07
N TRP A 199 -7.30 3.46 -16.81
CA TRP A 199 -8.55 4.06 -16.37
C TRP A 199 -8.53 5.58 -16.51
N ASP A 200 -7.47 6.24 -16.05
CA ASP A 200 -7.31 7.70 -16.12
C ASP A 200 -7.17 8.20 -17.56
N SER A 201 -6.57 7.41 -18.47
CA SER A 201 -6.47 7.77 -19.89
C SER A 201 -7.79 7.68 -20.65
N ASN A 202 -8.78 6.97 -20.10
CA ASN A 202 -10.11 6.79 -20.70
C ASN A 202 -11.19 7.66 -20.03
N MET A 203 -10.81 8.55 -19.10
CA MET A 203 -11.66 9.57 -18.47
C MET A 203 -11.46 10.95 -19.07
#